data_AF-A0A3B8K7Y5-F1
#
_entry.id   AF-A0A3B8K7Y5-F1
#
_cell.length_a   1.000
_cell.length_b   1.000
_cell.length_c   1.000
_cell.angle_alpha   90.00
_cell.angle_beta   90.00
_cell.angle_gamma   90.00
#
_symmetry.space_group_name_H-M   'P 1'
#
loop_
_entity.id
_entity.type
_entity.pdbx_description
1 polymer ?
#
loop_
_entity_poly.entity_id
_entity_poly.type
_entity_poly.pdbx_seq_one_letter_code
_entity_poly.pdbx_strand_id
1 'polypeptide(L)' 'MPHNKRILSVPIDEEVKSSFLDYAMSVIVSRALPDVRDGLKPVHRRILYAMRELGMGPDKPHKKSARLVG' A
#
# COMPACT_ATOMS: atom_id res chain seq x y z
N MET A 1 10.15 16.70 -41.71
CA MET A 1 9.33 16.49 -40.48
C MET A 1 9.84 15.24 -39.78
N PRO A 2 10.63 15.32 -38.70
CA PRO A 2 11.12 14.13 -38.03
C PRO A 2 9.96 13.40 -37.36
N HIS A 3 9.78 12.14 -37.72
CA HIS A 3 8.77 11.24 -37.18
C HIS A 3 8.92 11.06 -35.67
N ASN A 4 7.76 11.10 -35.01
CA ASN A 4 7.45 10.86 -33.61
C ASN A 4 8.31 9.74 -32.96
N LYS A 5 9.44 10.10 -32.36
CA LYS A 5 10.25 9.22 -31.50
C LYS A 5 9.61 9.16 -30.12
N ARG A 6 8.94 8.04 -29.79
CA ARG A 6 8.90 7.35 -28.46
C ARG A 6 7.69 6.41 -28.28
N ILE A 7 7.14 5.83 -29.34
CA ILE A 7 6.16 4.75 -29.18
C ILE A 7 6.92 3.44 -29.15
N LEU A 8 7.06 2.85 -27.96
CA LEU A 8 7.58 1.49 -27.79
C LEU A 8 6.41 0.53 -27.98
N SER A 9 6.49 -0.30 -29.02
CA SER A 9 5.54 -1.40 -29.19
C SER A 9 5.97 -2.54 -28.27
N VAL A 10 5.11 -2.90 -27.32
CA VAL A 10 5.32 -4.03 -26.39
C VAL A 10 4.33 -5.14 -26.74
N PRO A 11 4.76 -6.41 -26.82
CA PRO A 11 3.85 -7.54 -26.99
C PRO A 11 2.83 -7.60 -25.85
N ILE A 12 1.55 -7.75 -26.18
CA ILE A 12 0.46 -7.75 -25.19
C ILE A 12 0.57 -8.93 -24.22
N ASP A 13 1.05 -10.08 -24.68
CA ASP A 13 1.17 -11.29 -23.87
C ASP A 13 2.28 -11.17 -22.81
N GLU A 14 3.36 -10.46 -23.13
CA GLU A 14 4.44 -10.14 -22.18
C GLU A 14 3.97 -9.10 -21.16
N GLU A 15 3.31 -8.03 -21.62
CA GLU A 15 2.81 -6.96 -20.77
C GLU A 15 1.78 -7.46 -19.75
N VAL A 16 0.82 -8.27 -20.18
CA VAL A 16 -0.22 -8.82 -19.30
C VAL A 16 0.38 -9.72 -18.23
N LYS A 17 1.36 -10.56 -18.58
CA LYS A 17 2.06 -11.41 -17.59
C LYS A 17 2.82 -10.57 -16.57
N SER A 18 3.56 -9.57 -17.03
CA SER A 18 4.34 -8.68 -16.15
C SER A 18 3.40 -7.91 -15.20
N SER A 19 2.42 -7.21 -15.75
CA SER A 19 1.44 -6.44 -14.97
C SER A 19 0.69 -7.31 -13.95
N PHE A 20 0.33 -8.54 -14.32
CA PHE A 20 -0.31 -9.47 -13.41
C PHE A 20 0.63 -9.88 -12.27
N LEU A 21 1.88 -10.23 -12.58
CA LEU A 21 2.88 -10.62 -11.58
C LEU A 21 3.16 -9.48 -10.59
N ASP A 22 3.32 -8.26 -11.10
CA ASP A 22 3.59 -7.06 -10.29
C ASP A 22 2.43 -6.75 -9.34
N TYR A 23 1.20 -6.83 -9.84
CA TYR A 23 0.01 -6.67 -9.00
C TYR A 23 -0.09 -7.79 -7.96
N ALA A 24 0.06 -9.05 -8.37
CA ALA A 24 -0.04 -10.20 -7.47
C ALA A 24 1.00 -10.11 -6.34
N MET A 25 2.25 -9.80 -6.68
CA MET A 25 3.32 -9.64 -5.69
C MET A 25 3.04 -8.48 -4.72
N SER A 26 2.59 -7.34 -5.25
CA SER A 26 2.19 -6.19 -4.42
C SER A 26 1.07 -6.55 -3.44
N VAL A 27 0.05 -7.30 -3.89
CA VAL A 27 -1.04 -7.75 -3.02
C VAL A 27 -0.54 -8.70 -1.94
N ILE A 28 0.26 -9.72 -2.32
CA ILE A 28 0.74 -10.75 -1.39
C ILE A 28 1.57 -10.11 -0.28
N VAL A 29 2.59 -9.33 -0.65
CA VAL A 29 3.58 -8.79 0.29
C VAL A 29 3.04 -7.60 1.08
N SER A 30 2.32 -6.69 0.41
CA SER A 30 2.03 -5.35 0.98
C SER A 30 0.57 -5.15 1.39
N ARG A 31 -0.30 -6.17 1.27
CA ARG A 31 -1.72 -6.01 1.59
C ARG A 31 -2.34 -7.22 2.28
N ALA A 32 -2.14 -8.40 1.71
CA ALA A 32 -2.91 -9.59 2.07
C ALA A 32 -2.32 -10.34 3.27
N LEU A 33 -1.02 -10.63 3.25
CA LEU A 33 -0.37 -11.41 4.30
C LEU A 33 0.16 -10.51 5.43
N PRO A 34 -0.05 -10.90 6.70
CA PRO A 34 0.57 -10.22 7.83
C PRO A 34 2.06 -10.56 7.94
N ASP A 35 2.83 -9.67 8.57
CA ASP A 35 4.23 -9.94 8.91
C ASP A 35 4.29 -10.90 10.11
N VAL A 36 5.20 -11.88 10.08
CA VAL A 36 5.34 -12.89 11.13
C VAL A 36 5.82 -12.32 12.47
N ARG A 37 6.51 -11.17 12.46
CA ARG A 37 7.11 -10.58 13.67
C ARG A 37 6.07 -9.97 14.59
N ASP A 38 5.03 -9.38 14.01
CA ASP A 38 4.00 -8.64 14.75
C ASP A 38 2.57 -9.11 14.45
N GLY A 39 2.36 -9.96 13.44
CA GLY A 39 1.04 -10.41 13.00
C GLY A 39 0.21 -9.31 12.33
N LEU A 40 0.79 -8.13 12.05
CA LEU A 40 0.06 -6.96 11.56
C LEU A 40 0.15 -6.81 10.05
N LYS A 41 -1.00 -6.54 9.44
CA LYS A 41 -1.08 -6.03 8.07
C LYS A 41 -0.55 -4.59 8.01
N PRO A 42 -0.03 -4.13 6.85
CA PRO A 42 0.50 -2.77 6.72
C PRO A 42 -0.47 -1.66 7.12
N VAL A 43 -1.77 -1.84 6.91
CA VAL A 43 -2.80 -0.86 7.31
C VAL A 43 -2.90 -0.71 8.83
N HIS A 44 -2.85 -1.80 9.59
CA HIS A 44 -2.93 -1.75 11.05
C HIS A 44 -1.70 -1.06 11.64
N ARG A 45 -0.51 -1.34 11.08
CA ARG A 45 0.74 -0.70 11.51
C ARG A 45 0.70 0.81 11.33
N ARG A 46 0.16 1.30 10.21
CA ARG A 46 -0.03 2.73 9.94
C ARG A 46 -1.01 3.37 10.91
N ILE A 47 -2.13 2.71 11.20
CA ILE A 47 -3.14 3.20 12.16
C ILE A 47 -2.52 3.36 13.56
N LEU A 48 -1.88 2.31 14.07
CA LEU A 48 -1.27 2.34 15.41
C LEU A 48 -0.14 3.36 15.51
N TYR A 49 0.66 3.49 14.44
CA TYR A 49 1.70 4.52 14.36
C TYR A 49 1.09 5.93 14.39
N ALA A 50 0.08 6.22 13.57
CA ALA A 50 -0.58 7.52 13.55
C ALA A 50 -1.26 7.85 14.90
N MET A 51 -1.88 6.86 15.55
CA MET A 51 -2.43 7.03 16.90
C MET A 51 -1.36 7.44 17.91
N ARG A 52 -0.16 6.83 17.82
CA ARG A 52 0.98 7.17 18.68
C ARG A 52 1.46 8.60 18.42
N GLU A 53 1.64 9.00 17.17
CA GLU A 53 2.09 10.36 16.80
C GLU A 53 1.07 11.44 17.21
N LEU A 54 -0.23 11.13 17.15
CA LEU A 54 -1.31 12.01 17.62
C LEU A 54 -1.52 11.97 19.15
N GLY A 55 -0.68 11.21 19.85
CA GLY A 55 -0.68 11.04 21.29
C GLY A 55 -1.97 10.42 21.82
N MET A 56 -2.63 9.54 21.07
CA MET A 56 -3.84 8.81 21.48
C MET A 56 -3.47 7.57 22.30
N GLY A 57 -2.92 7.80 23.50
CA GLY A 57 -2.62 6.75 24.46
C GLY A 57 -3.85 6.30 25.25
N PRO A 58 -3.77 5.14 25.94
CA PRO A 58 -4.86 4.63 26.77
C PRO A 58 -5.17 5.52 27.99
N ASP A 59 -4.24 6.38 28.38
CA ASP A 59 -4.36 7.38 29.44
C ASP A 59 -5.20 8.60 29.04
N LYS A 60 -5.49 8.80 27.74
CA LYS A 60 -6.15 10.01 27.23
C LYS A 60 -7.60 9.77 26.80
N PRO A 61 -8.45 10.81 26.86
CA PRO A 61 -9.83 10.71 26.36
C PRO A 61 -9.90 10.35 24.87
N HIS A 62 -10.95 9.63 24.49
CA HIS A 62 -11.18 9.25 23.10
C HIS A 62 -11.36 10.47 22.19
N LYS A 63 -10.75 10.39 21.00
CA LYS A 63 -10.90 11.37 19.92
C LYS A 63 -11.77 10.77 18.80
N LYS A 64 -12.43 11.62 18.01
CA LYS A 64 -13.27 11.19 16.89
C LYS A 64 -12.46 10.45 15.82
N SER A 65 -12.98 9.35 15.29
CA SER A 65 -12.30 8.51 14.30
C SER A 65 -11.92 9.26 13.03
N ALA A 66 -12.75 10.22 12.59
CA ALA A 66 -12.48 11.06 11.43
C ALA A 66 -11.14 11.81 11.52
N ARG A 67 -10.67 12.12 12.74
CA ARG A 67 -9.37 12.78 12.97
C ARG A 67 -8.17 11.86 12.73
N LEU A 68 -8.35 10.54 12.84
CA LEU A 68 -7.29 9.55 12.65
C LEU A 68 -7.24 9.03 11.21
N VAL A 69 -8.40 8.97 10.54
CA VAL A 69 -8.53 8.44 9.18
C VAL A 69 -8.08 9.45 8.11
N GLY A 70 -8.22 10.75 8.40
CA GLY A 70 -7.88 11.85 7.49
C GLY A 70 -6.39 12.16 7.36
#